data_AF-A0AAV9PT78-F1
#
_entry.id   AF-A0AAV9PT78-F1
#
_cell.length_a   1.000
_cell.length_b   1.000
_cell.length_c   1.000
_cell.angle_alpha   90.00
_cell.angle_beta   90.00
_cell.angle_gamma   90.00
#
_symmetry.space_group_name_H-M   'P 1'
#
loop_
_entity.id
_entity.type
_entity.pdbx_description
1 polymer ?
#
loop_
_entity_poly.entity_id
_entity_poly.type
_entity_poly.pdbx_seq_one_letter_code
_entity_poly.pdbx_strand_id
1 'polypeptide(L)'
;MYLADQVFLLQLQCSIFSTTFNPNQQRLGNKILRARLRGPALAAYYPRRSTTVEDMLNRFKKFGLEGYNEDEDDRLENIQIAKLRGKGAPKKKRTAAESRKNKGKRY
;
A
#
# COMPACT_ATOMS: atom_id res chain seq x y z
N MET A 1 -53.85 -7.34 24.74
CA MET A 1 -54.02 -8.06 23.47
C MET A 1 -53.21 -7.40 22.35
N TYR A 2 -53.50 -6.15 21.97
CA TYR A 2 -52.84 -5.46 20.84
C TYR A 2 -51.29 -5.46 20.82
N LEU A 3 -50.62 -5.36 21.97
CA LEU A 3 -49.15 -5.33 22.03
C LEU A 3 -48.49 -6.66 21.65
N ALA A 4 -49.12 -7.80 21.96
CA ALA A 4 -48.58 -9.12 21.63
C ALA A 4 -48.69 -9.43 20.13
N ASP A 5 -49.80 -9.03 19.50
CA ASP A 5 -50.03 -9.21 18.06
C ASP A 5 -49.04 -8.40 17.23
N GLN A 6 -48.70 -7.18 17.65
CA GLN A 6 -47.71 -6.34 16.97
C GLN A 6 -46.31 -6.95 17.03
N VAL A 7 -45.92 -7.52 18.16
CA VAL A 7 -44.62 -8.21 18.32
C VAL A 7 -44.55 -9.44 17.43
N PHE A 8 -45.65 -10.20 17.32
CA PHE A 8 -45.75 -11.37 16.44
C PHE A 8 -45.63 -10.99 14.96
N LEU A 9 -46.34 -9.94 14.51
CA LEU A 9 -46.24 -9.45 13.13
C LEU A 9 -44.82 -9.00 12.79
N LEU A 10 -44.15 -8.27 13.70
CA LEU A 10 -42.75 -7.86 13.53
C LEU A 10 -41.80 -9.06 13.47
N GLN A 11 -42.04 -10.09 14.29
CA GLN A 11 -41.25 -11.32 14.25
C GLN A 11 -41.43 -12.05 12.90
N LEU A 12 -42.67 -12.19 12.42
CA LEU A 12 -42.98 -12.81 11.13
C LEU A 12 -42.35 -12.02 9.97
N GLN A 13 -42.45 -10.70 9.98
CA GLN A 13 -41.80 -9.82 9.02
C GLN A 13 -40.28 -10.02 9.02
N CYS A 14 -39.66 -10.04 10.20
CA CYS A 14 -38.21 -10.28 10.32
C CYS A 14 -37.81 -11.65 9.74
N SER A 15 -38.63 -12.69 9.97
CA SER A 15 -38.45 -14.02 9.39
C SER A 15 -38.55 -14.02 7.87
N ILE A 16 -39.56 -13.34 7.30
CA ILE A 16 -39.77 -13.27 5.84
C ILE A 16 -38.60 -12.56 5.16
N PHE A 17 -38.12 -11.44 5.71
CA PHE A 17 -37.09 -10.62 5.08
C PHE A 17 -35.66 -10.93 5.56
N SER A 18 -35.46 -12.01 6.31
CA SER A 18 -34.15 -12.36 6.90
C SER A 18 -33.49 -11.20 7.65
N THR A 19 -34.28 -10.42 8.39
CA THR A 19 -33.78 -9.30 9.21
C THR A 19 -33.73 -9.67 10.69
N THR A 20 -32.91 -8.95 11.46
CA THR A 20 -32.71 -9.27 12.88
C THR A 20 -33.85 -8.75 13.74
N PHE A 21 -34.53 -9.64 14.46
CA PHE A 21 -35.54 -9.30 15.46
C PHE A 21 -34.90 -9.08 16.85
N ASN A 22 -35.06 -7.88 17.44
CA ASN A 22 -34.44 -7.51 18.73
C ASN A 22 -35.44 -6.77 19.65
N PRO A 23 -36.40 -7.48 20.27
CA PRO A 23 -37.47 -6.86 21.06
C PRO A 23 -36.96 -6.21 22.36
N ASN A 24 -35.89 -6.76 22.94
CA ASN A 24 -35.30 -6.28 24.21
C ASN A 24 -34.23 -5.20 24.01
N GLN A 25 -34.06 -4.68 22.78
CA GLN A 25 -33.10 -3.63 22.43
C GLN A 25 -31.66 -3.93 22.90
N GLN A 26 -31.26 -5.19 22.85
CA GLN A 26 -29.93 -5.64 23.29
C GLN A 26 -28.84 -5.17 22.33
N ARG A 27 -27.62 -4.95 22.85
CA ARG A 27 -26.45 -4.51 22.07
C ARG A 27 -25.74 -5.71 21.43
N LEU A 28 -26.24 -6.17 20.28
CA LEU A 28 -25.76 -7.37 19.58
C LEU A 28 -24.57 -7.12 18.61
N GLY A 29 -24.08 -5.88 18.47
CA GLY A 29 -22.97 -5.57 17.57
C GLY A 29 -23.32 -5.49 16.07
N ASN A 30 -24.59 -5.64 15.69
CA ASN A 30 -25.06 -5.60 14.30
C ASN A 30 -24.65 -4.34 13.52
N LYS A 31 -24.42 -3.20 14.21
CA LYS A 31 -23.89 -1.96 13.60
C LYS A 31 -22.53 -2.19 12.92
N ILE A 32 -21.66 -2.95 13.56
CA ILE A 32 -20.31 -3.23 13.06
C ILE A 32 -20.39 -4.20 11.88
N LEU A 33 -21.23 -5.24 11.96
CA LEU A 33 -21.41 -6.21 10.89
C LEU A 33 -22.06 -5.62 9.63
N ARG A 34 -23.00 -4.67 9.79
CA ARG A 34 -23.63 -3.94 8.67
C ARG A 34 -22.72 -2.86 8.06
N ALA A 35 -21.64 -2.49 8.74
CA ALA A 35 -20.73 -1.48 8.22
C ALA A 35 -20.03 -2.02 6.96
N ARG A 36 -20.15 -1.30 5.85
CA ARG A 36 -19.47 -1.65 4.60
C ARG A 36 -17.95 -1.55 4.80
N LEU A 37 -17.23 -2.57 4.36
CA LEU A 37 -15.77 -2.59 4.40
C LEU A 37 -15.19 -1.47 3.50
N ARG A 38 -14.22 -0.73 4.04
CA ARG A 38 -13.52 0.35 3.31
C ARG A 38 -12.13 -0.04 2.80
N GLY A 39 -11.70 -1.27 3.06
CA GLY A 39 -10.36 -1.79 2.75
C GLY A 39 -9.93 -1.56 1.29
N PRO A 40 -10.75 -1.93 0.29
CA PRO A 40 -10.39 -1.73 -1.12
C PRO A 40 -10.16 -0.27 -1.49
N ALA A 41 -10.99 0.65 -0.99
CA ALA A 41 -10.85 2.08 -1.25
C ALA A 41 -9.57 2.65 -0.62
N LEU A 42 -9.22 2.19 0.59
CA LEU A 42 -7.98 2.61 1.27
C LEU A 42 -6.73 2.04 0.61
N ALA A 43 -6.77 0.77 0.18
CA ALA A 43 -5.65 0.13 -0.50
C ALA A 43 -5.31 0.79 -1.85
N ALA A 44 -6.30 1.38 -2.51
CA ALA A 44 -6.15 2.09 -3.78
C ALA A 44 -5.73 3.57 -3.62
N TYR A 45 -5.31 4.01 -2.43
CA TYR A 45 -4.96 5.42 -2.17
C TYR A 45 -3.84 5.93 -3.09
N TYR A 46 -2.78 5.14 -3.25
CA TYR A 46 -1.74 5.43 -4.25
C TYR A 46 -2.05 4.66 -5.54
N PRO A 47 -1.88 5.30 -6.71
CA PRO A 47 -2.02 4.60 -7.97
C PRO A 47 -1.02 3.44 -8.03
N ARG A 48 -1.43 2.33 -8.65
CA ARG A 48 -0.51 1.23 -8.94
C ARG A 48 0.62 1.76 -9.82
N ARG A 49 1.84 1.24 -9.64
CA ARG A 49 2.96 1.58 -10.50
C ARG A 49 2.57 1.34 -11.97
N SER A 50 2.65 2.40 -12.76
CA SER A 50 2.54 2.34 -14.21
C SER A 50 3.82 1.76 -14.83
N THR A 51 3.76 1.47 -16.12
CA THR A 51 4.93 1.09 -16.92
C THR A 51 6.01 2.18 -16.83
N THR A 52 7.25 1.74 -16.57
CA THR A 52 8.44 2.61 -16.53
C THR A 52 9.05 2.74 -17.93
N VAL A 53 9.88 3.76 -18.17
CA VAL A 53 10.68 3.89 -19.42
C VAL A 53 11.46 2.59 -19.71
N GLU A 54 12.07 2.00 -18.68
CA GLU A 54 12.84 0.77 -18.81
C GLU A 54 11.98 -0.45 -19.19
N ASP A 55 10.74 -0.53 -18.71
CA ASP A 55 9.79 -1.56 -19.12
C ASP A 55 9.44 -1.42 -20.61
N MET A 56 9.31 -0.18 -21.09
CA MET A 56 9.08 0.10 -22.51
C MET A 56 10.28 -0.30 -23.35
N LEU A 57 11.49 0.15 -23.00
CA LEU A 57 12.72 -0.18 -23.71
C LEU A 57 12.91 -1.70 -23.80
N ASN A 58 12.71 -2.42 -22.69
CA ASN A 58 12.78 -3.89 -22.68
C ASN A 58 11.73 -4.54 -23.60
N ARG A 59 10.53 -3.98 -23.70
CA ARG A 59 9.47 -4.49 -24.60
C ARG A 59 9.83 -4.31 -26.08
N PHE A 60 10.51 -3.23 -26.43
CA PHE A 60 10.84 -2.86 -27.81
C PHE A 60 12.16 -3.47 -28.32
N LYS A 61 13.06 -3.90 -27.43
CA LYS A 61 14.29 -4.64 -27.79
C LYS A 61 14.06 -5.80 -28.76
N LYS A 62 12.95 -6.52 -28.61
CA LYS A 62 12.60 -7.65 -29.51
C LYS A 62 12.40 -7.25 -30.97
N PHE A 63 12.14 -5.97 -31.23
CA PHE A 63 11.98 -5.41 -32.57
C PHE A 63 13.28 -4.79 -33.10
N GLY A 64 14.41 -4.94 -32.39
CA GLY A 64 15.67 -4.28 -32.74
C GLY A 64 15.65 -2.77 -32.53
N LEU A 65 14.70 -2.27 -31.72
CA LEU A 65 14.59 -0.85 -31.40
C LEU A 65 15.34 -0.57 -30.09
N GLU A 66 16.21 0.43 -30.15
CA GLU A 66 16.96 0.95 -29.00
C GLU A 66 16.47 2.35 -28.64
N GLY A 67 16.59 2.69 -27.36
CA GLY A 67 16.27 4.00 -26.82
C GLY A 67 16.96 4.18 -25.48
N TYR A 68 16.88 5.39 -24.94
CA TYR A 68 17.67 5.82 -23.78
C TYR A 68 16.74 6.48 -22.74
N ASN A 69 17.15 6.44 -21.47
CA ASN A 69 16.43 7.10 -20.39
C ASN A 69 17.30 8.26 -19.89
N GLU A 70 17.09 9.45 -20.45
CA GLU A 70 17.93 10.64 -20.22
C GLU A 70 18.13 10.95 -18.74
N ASP A 71 17.06 10.90 -17.93
CA ASP A 71 17.13 11.15 -16.48
C ASP A 71 18.06 10.16 -15.75
N GLU A 72 18.09 8.89 -16.19
CA GLU A 72 18.93 7.86 -15.61
C GLU A 72 20.38 7.98 -16.10
N ASP A 73 20.58 8.33 -17.36
CA ASP A 73 21.91 8.57 -17.93
C ASP A 73 22.58 9.79 -17.25
N ASP A 74 21.85 10.88 -17.06
CA ASP A 74 22.29 12.07 -16.31
C ASP A 74 22.64 11.71 -14.86
N ARG A 75 21.82 10.87 -14.21
CA ARG A 75 22.08 10.41 -12.85
C ARG A 75 23.39 9.61 -12.78
N LEU A 76 23.64 8.75 -13.78
CA LEU A 76 24.85 7.93 -13.85
C LEU A 76 26.09 8.77 -14.14
N GLU A 77 26.00 9.75 -15.04
CA GLU A 77 27.09 10.68 -15.33
C GLU A 77 27.47 11.50 -14.09
N ASN A 78 26.48 12.07 -13.40
CA ASN A 78 26.69 12.82 -12.16
C ASN A 78 27.41 11.97 -11.08
N ILE A 79 27.08 10.68 -10.98
CA ILE A 79 27.76 9.75 -10.08
C ILE A 79 29.21 9.52 -10.51
N GLN A 80 29.48 9.40 -11.80
CA GLN A 80 30.84 9.23 -12.32
C GLN A 80 31.69 10.48 -12.04
N ILE A 81 31.17 11.67 -12.31
CA ILE A 81 31.83 12.95 -12.02
C ILE A 81 32.13 13.08 -10.52
N ALA A 82 31.17 12.74 -9.65
CA ALA A 82 31.37 12.76 -8.21
C ALA A 82 32.50 11.82 -7.76
N LYS A 83 32.56 10.60 -8.32
CA LYS A 83 33.64 9.64 -8.05
C LYS A 83 35.01 10.15 -8.50
N LEU A 84 35.11 10.72 -9.70
CA LEU A 84 36.35 11.31 -10.22
C LEU A 84 36.90 12.40 -9.30
N ARG A 85 36.02 13.21 -8.70
CA ARG A 85 36.37 14.27 -7.75
C ARG A 85 36.64 13.78 -6.32
N GLY A 86 36.60 12.47 -6.07
CA GLY A 86 36.70 11.90 -4.72
C GLY A 86 35.49 12.20 -3.82
N LYS A 87 34.40 12.72 -4.38
CA LYS A 87 33.13 13.05 -3.70
C LYS A 87 32.07 11.97 -3.89
N GLY A 88 32.47 10.78 -4.36
CA GLY A 88 31.59 9.64 -4.51
C GLY A 88 31.05 9.16 -3.16
N ALA A 89 29.91 8.47 -3.19
CA ALA A 89 29.33 7.88 -1.98
C ALA A 89 30.35 6.93 -1.32
N PRO A 90 30.56 7.03 0.00
CA PRO A 90 31.46 6.13 0.71
C PRO A 90 30.95 4.69 0.66
N LYS A 91 31.85 3.73 0.83
CA LYS A 91 31.50 2.30 0.86
C LYS A 91 30.45 2.04 1.96
N LYS A 92 29.28 1.54 1.56
CA LYS A 92 28.23 1.12 2.51
C LYS A 92 28.78 0.00 3.40
N LYS A 93 28.72 0.20 4.71
CA LYS A 93 29.10 -0.80 5.71
C LYS A 93 28.02 -1.88 5.76
N ARG A 94 28.40 -3.14 5.62
CA ARG A 94 27.46 -4.27 5.57
C ARG A 94 27.49 -5.11 6.85
N THR A 95 28.51 -4.93 7.69
CA THR A 95 28.67 -5.68 8.94
C THR A 95 28.85 -4.77 10.15
N ALA A 96 28.53 -5.30 11.33
CA ALA A 96 28.72 -4.60 12.60
C ALA A 96 30.20 -4.35 12.94
N ALA A 97 31.12 -5.19 12.45
CA ALA A 97 32.56 -4.98 12.62
C ALA A 97 33.04 -3.75 11.83
N GLU A 98 32.56 -3.57 10.58
CA GLU A 98 32.86 -2.40 9.76
C GLU A 98 32.29 -1.09 10.35
N SER A 99 31.13 -1.14 11.00
CA SER A 99 30.49 0.04 11.63
C SER A 99 31.31 0.59 12.80
N ARG A 100 31.93 -0.28 13.58
CA ARG A 100 32.73 0.07 14.77
C ARG A 100 34.09 0.71 14.45
N LYS A 101 34.62 0.54 13.24
CA LYS A 101 35.98 0.98 12.84
C LYS A 101 36.23 2.50 12.83
N ASN A 102 35.17 3.33 12.83
CA ASN A 102 35.27 4.81 12.79
C ASN A 102 34.78 5.51 14.09
N LYS A 103 34.70 4.83 15.24
CA LYS A 103 34.29 5.46 16.51
C LYS A 103 35.31 6.45 17.12
N GLY A 104 36.42 6.73 16.45
CA GLY A 104 37.50 7.60 16.94
C GLY A 104 37.74 8.80 16.03
N LYS A 105 37.02 9.89 16.29
CA LYS A 105 37.42 11.31 16.17
C LYS A 105 36.17 12.16 16.41
N ARG A 106 35.85 12.35 17.69
CA ARG A 106 35.02 13.47 18.14
C ARG A 106 36.04 14.57 18.49
N TYR A 107 36.07 15.64 17.69
CA TYR A 107 36.67 16.90 18.14
C TYR A 107 35.74 17.51 19.20
#